data_AF-A0A1H5DNG2-F1
#
_entry.id   AF-A0A1H5DNG2-F1
#
_cell.length_a   1.000
_cell.length_b   1.000
_cell.length_c   1.000
_cell.angle_alpha   90.00
_cell.angle_beta   90.00
_cell.angle_gamma   90.00
#
_symmetry.space_group_name_H-M   'P 1'
#
loop_
_entity.id
_entity.type
_entity.pdbx_description
1 polymer ?
#
loop_
_entity_poly.entity_id
_entity_poly.type
_entity_poly.pdbx_seq_one_letter_code
_entity_poly.pdbx_strand_id
1 'polypeptide(L)'
;MELVEGAVPAPIGGNLVTGQPGTVDVAEEVVLRADSVVHRGGVGIGESAHAPNIPAPEHPSCGTMSAMRIHVAADHAGFELKAALIEHLRASGHDITDHGAVAYDALDDYPPVCLAAGEAVVADAGSLGVVIGGSGNGEQIAANKVTGVRAALAWNVETARLGRQHNDANVVAVGARMHSTSEALAIVDAFVAEPFSGNERHQRRIDQMAAYETR
;
A
#
# COMPACT_ATOMS: atom_id res chain seq x y z
N MET A 1 -47.01 10.82 -45.43
CA MET A 1 -46.33 11.65 -44.44
C MET A 1 -47.37 12.01 -43.40
N GLU A 2 -47.51 11.16 -42.39
CA GLU A 2 -48.47 11.32 -41.30
C GLU A 2 -47.83 10.69 -40.07
N LEU A 3 -47.62 11.54 -39.06
CA LEU A 3 -46.84 11.25 -37.86
C LEU A 3 -47.73 10.52 -36.85
N VAL A 4 -47.29 9.35 -36.40
CA VAL A 4 -47.88 8.64 -35.27
C VAL A 4 -47.29 9.25 -34.00
N GLU A 5 -48.09 10.01 -33.24
CA GLU A 5 -47.73 10.51 -31.92
C GLU A 5 -47.70 9.35 -30.90
N GLY A 6 -46.51 9.00 -30.45
CA GLY A 6 -46.30 8.08 -29.33
C GLY A 6 -46.38 8.84 -28.00
N ALA A 7 -47.26 8.38 -27.11
CA ALA A 7 -47.47 8.94 -25.79
C ALA A 7 -46.23 8.81 -24.88
N VAL A 8 -45.87 9.92 -24.23
CA VAL A 8 -44.82 10.01 -23.20
C VAL A 8 -45.46 9.77 -21.82
N PRO A 9 -44.97 8.82 -20.99
CA PRO A 9 -45.46 8.71 -19.62
C PRO A 9 -44.83 9.78 -18.69
N ALA A 10 -45.67 10.35 -17.83
CA ALA A 10 -45.34 11.41 -16.87
C ALA A 10 -44.40 10.94 -15.73
N PRO A 11 -43.65 11.86 -15.09
CA PRO A 11 -42.77 11.52 -13.97
C PRO A 11 -43.58 11.29 -12.68
N ILE A 12 -43.25 10.20 -11.97
CA ILE A 12 -43.84 9.88 -10.67
C ILE A 12 -43.08 10.69 -9.61
N GLY A 13 -43.82 11.58 -8.94
CA GLY A 13 -43.32 12.49 -7.91
C GLY A 13 -42.86 11.79 -6.64
N GLY A 14 -42.00 12.49 -5.92
CA GLY A 14 -41.21 11.99 -4.79
C GLY A 14 -41.99 11.72 -3.51
N ASN A 15 -41.28 11.09 -2.57
CA ASN A 15 -41.60 11.18 -1.16
C ASN A 15 -40.30 11.50 -0.40
N LEU A 16 -40.24 12.70 0.17
CA LEU A 16 -39.22 13.09 1.14
C LEU A 16 -39.49 12.31 2.44
N VAL A 17 -38.48 11.57 2.92
CA VAL A 17 -38.39 11.18 4.32
C VAL A 17 -37.19 11.89 4.91
N THR A 18 -37.46 12.88 5.75
CA THR A 18 -36.51 13.55 6.62
C THR A 18 -36.25 12.67 7.84
N GLY A 19 -35.02 12.15 7.99
CA GLY A 19 -34.55 11.47 9.19
C GLY A 19 -33.20 12.04 9.61
N GLN A 20 -33.10 12.51 10.85
CA GLN A 20 -31.91 13.14 11.44
C GLN A 20 -30.72 12.16 11.52
N PRO A 21 -29.47 12.66 11.45
CA PRO A 21 -28.29 11.83 11.65
C PRO A 21 -28.13 11.48 13.14
N GLY A 22 -28.26 10.19 13.45
CA GLY A 22 -27.87 9.64 14.74
C GLY A 22 -26.34 9.55 14.84
N THR A 23 -25.80 10.16 15.88
CA THR A 23 -24.43 9.99 16.35
C THR A 23 -24.24 8.55 16.83
N VAL A 24 -23.38 7.77 16.17
CA VAL A 24 -22.84 6.54 16.75
C VAL A 24 -21.58 6.89 17.52
N ASP A 25 -21.77 6.94 18.83
CA ASP A 25 -20.73 7.03 19.84
C ASP A 25 -20.04 5.65 19.90
N VAL A 26 -18.74 5.60 19.60
CA VAL A 26 -17.87 4.44 19.87
C VAL A 26 -16.66 4.95 20.62
N ALA A 27 -16.85 5.18 21.91
CA ALA A 27 -15.79 5.36 22.89
C ALA A 27 -15.98 4.34 24.03
N GLU A 28 -14.85 3.95 24.63
CA GLU A 28 -14.60 2.89 25.63
C GLU A 28 -14.26 1.53 25.00
N GLU A 29 -13.10 0.91 25.25
CA GLU A 29 -12.40 0.82 26.54
C GLU A 29 -10.91 0.44 26.30
N VAL A 30 -9.96 1.30 26.70
CA VAL A 30 -8.53 0.94 26.85
C VAL A 30 -8.18 1.10 28.32
N VAL A 31 -8.16 -0.01 29.05
CA VAL A 31 -7.72 -0.06 30.45
C VAL A 31 -6.19 -0.05 30.49
N LEU A 32 -5.60 1.13 30.73
CA LEU A 32 -4.22 1.25 31.18
C LEU A 32 -4.19 1.13 32.71
N ARG A 33 -3.64 0.04 33.23
CA ARG A 33 -3.15 -0.03 34.61
C ARG A 33 -1.67 0.34 34.62
N ALA A 34 -1.36 1.52 35.13
CA ALA A 34 -0.03 1.89 35.58
C ALA A 34 -0.08 2.00 37.10
N ASP A 35 0.39 0.96 37.79
CA ASP A 35 0.67 1.05 39.23
C ASP A 35 2.16 1.29 39.44
N SER A 36 2.40 2.42 40.08
CA SER A 36 3.62 2.90 40.71
C SER A 36 4.16 1.95 41.78
N VAL A 37 5.49 1.76 41.85
CA VAL A 37 6.18 1.56 43.13
C VAL A 37 7.54 2.26 43.12
N VAL A 38 7.69 3.17 44.07
CA VAL A 38 8.94 3.80 44.49
C VAL A 38 9.48 2.99 45.66
N HIS A 39 10.77 2.64 45.67
CA HIS A 39 11.48 2.44 46.94
C HIS A 39 12.94 2.85 46.89
N ARG A 40 13.30 3.66 47.89
CA ARG A 40 14.65 4.10 48.24
C ARG A 40 15.39 2.97 48.95
N GLY A 41 16.69 2.89 48.74
CA GLY A 41 17.62 2.13 49.58
C GLY A 41 19.05 2.46 49.18
N GLY A 42 19.83 3.03 50.11
CA GLY A 42 21.22 3.42 49.88
C GLY A 42 22.24 2.48 50.54
N VAL A 43 23.50 2.91 50.39
CA VAL A 43 24.74 2.54 51.10
C VAL A 43 25.56 1.39 50.51
N GLY A 44 26.84 1.69 50.23
CA GLY A 44 27.90 0.69 50.04
C GLY A 44 29.06 1.17 49.18
N ILE A 45 29.96 2.00 49.72
CA ILE A 45 31.30 2.24 49.16
C ILE A 45 32.23 1.13 49.65
N GLY A 46 32.84 0.37 48.74
CA GLY A 46 33.77 -0.71 49.09
C GLY A 46 34.35 -1.44 47.87
N GLU A 47 35.65 -1.20 47.67
CA GLU A 47 36.67 -2.03 47.02
C GLU A 47 36.57 -2.49 45.55
N SER A 48 37.67 -2.15 44.85
CA SER A 48 38.10 -2.58 43.53
C SER A 48 38.21 -4.11 43.44
N ALA A 49 37.28 -4.72 42.72
CA ALA A 49 37.41 -6.07 42.18
C ALA A 49 37.44 -6.00 40.65
N HIS A 50 38.42 -6.68 40.05
CA HIS A 50 38.59 -6.84 38.60
C HIS A 50 37.30 -7.39 37.98
N ALA A 51 36.59 -6.57 37.21
CA ALA A 51 35.36 -6.99 36.54
C ALA A 51 35.68 -8.06 35.48
N PRO A 52 34.91 -9.15 35.37
CA PRO A 52 35.02 -10.04 34.23
C PRO A 52 34.66 -9.26 32.96
N ASN A 53 35.42 -9.48 31.90
CA ASN A 53 35.15 -8.92 30.58
C ASN A 53 33.83 -9.50 30.06
N ILE A 54 32.72 -8.80 30.30
CA ILE A 54 31.42 -9.11 29.72
C ILE A 54 31.44 -8.52 28.30
N PRO A 55 31.39 -9.35 27.24
CA PRO A 55 31.25 -8.81 25.89
C PRO A 55 29.96 -7.98 25.81
N ALA A 56 30.07 -6.81 25.19
CA ALA A 56 28.93 -5.92 24.96
C ALA A 56 27.78 -6.70 24.29
N PRO A 57 26.50 -6.37 24.58
CA PRO A 57 25.37 -7.01 23.93
C PRO A 57 25.51 -6.82 22.42
N GLU A 58 25.53 -7.95 21.71
CA GLU A 58 25.60 -7.98 20.25
C GLU A 58 24.44 -7.14 19.70
N HIS A 59 24.77 -6.12 18.92
CA HIS A 59 23.78 -5.36 18.19
C HIS A 59 22.91 -6.34 17.39
N PRO A 60 21.57 -6.22 17.40
CA PRO A 60 20.74 -7.06 16.57
C PRO A 60 21.23 -6.89 15.13
N SER A 61 21.72 -7.97 14.54
CA SER A 61 22.12 -8.00 13.15
C SER A 61 20.97 -7.45 12.34
N CYS A 62 21.19 -6.33 11.66
CA CYS A 62 20.27 -5.80 10.66
C CYS A 62 19.94 -6.95 9.72
N GLY A 63 18.73 -7.51 9.85
CA GLY A 63 18.29 -8.61 9.01
C GLY A 63 18.42 -8.14 7.58
N THR A 64 19.27 -8.79 6.80
CA THR A 64 19.42 -8.49 5.38
C THR A 64 18.05 -8.68 4.74
N MET A 65 17.34 -7.58 4.45
CA MET A 65 16.17 -7.65 3.61
C MET A 65 16.63 -8.30 2.30
N SER A 66 16.01 -9.41 1.94
CA SER A 66 16.31 -10.05 0.66
C SER A 66 15.98 -9.05 -0.45
N ALA A 67 16.93 -8.80 -1.34
CA ALA A 67 16.74 -7.91 -2.47
C ALA A 67 15.55 -8.40 -3.31
N MET A 68 14.50 -7.58 -3.41
CA MET A 68 13.30 -7.85 -4.22
C MET A 68 13.41 -7.18 -5.58
N ARG A 69 12.82 -7.80 -6.61
CA ARG A 69 12.58 -7.11 -7.89
C ARG A 69 11.28 -6.32 -7.81
N ILE A 70 11.35 -5.05 -8.22
CA ILE A 70 10.21 -4.13 -8.19
C ILE A 70 10.06 -3.41 -9.53
N HIS A 71 8.87 -3.51 -10.11
CA HIS A 71 8.48 -2.83 -11.34
C HIS A 71 7.77 -1.52 -11.00
N VAL A 72 8.28 -0.39 -11.48
CA VAL A 72 7.74 0.92 -11.14
C VAL A 72 7.25 1.62 -12.41
N ALA A 73 6.05 2.22 -12.34
CA ALA A 73 5.50 3.04 -13.40
C ALA A 73 4.81 4.30 -12.85
N ALA A 74 4.79 5.36 -13.64
CA ALA A 74 4.04 6.57 -13.33
C ALA A 74 3.67 7.38 -14.57
N ASP A 75 2.58 8.14 -14.50
CA ASP A 75 2.31 9.23 -15.43
C ASP A 75 3.04 10.51 -14.99
N HIS A 76 2.81 11.61 -15.69
CA HIS A 76 3.36 12.93 -15.37
C HIS A 76 3.07 13.39 -13.94
N ALA A 77 1.92 13.03 -13.38
CA ALA A 77 1.55 13.43 -12.03
C ALA A 77 2.37 12.68 -10.97
N GLY A 78 2.80 11.47 -11.27
CA GLY A 78 3.67 10.65 -10.42
C GLY A 78 5.16 10.73 -10.74
N PHE A 79 5.58 11.41 -11.81
CA PHE A 79 6.94 11.37 -12.36
C PHE A 79 8.05 11.67 -11.34
N GLU A 80 7.94 12.77 -10.59
CA GLU A 80 8.94 13.17 -9.58
C GLU A 80 8.98 12.21 -8.40
N LEU A 81 7.80 11.75 -7.92
CA LEU A 81 7.73 10.78 -6.84
C LEU A 81 8.32 9.43 -7.26
N LYS A 82 8.10 9.00 -8.51
CA LYS A 82 8.72 7.79 -9.08
C LYS A 82 10.24 7.89 -9.05
N ALA A 83 10.82 9.02 -9.48
CA ALA A 83 12.27 9.20 -9.47
C ALA A 83 12.84 9.06 -8.04
N ALA A 84 12.24 9.75 -7.07
CA ALA A 84 12.63 9.65 -5.66
C ALA A 84 12.48 8.22 -5.10
N LEU A 85 11.38 7.53 -5.45
CA LEU A 85 11.13 6.15 -5.03
C LEU A 85 12.17 5.17 -5.59
N ILE A 86 12.50 5.30 -6.87
CA ILE A 86 13.50 4.44 -7.52
C ILE A 86 14.86 4.60 -6.83
N GLU A 87 15.27 5.84 -6.52
CA GLU A 87 16.50 6.12 -5.79
C GLU A 87 16.48 5.47 -4.40
N HIS A 88 15.40 5.69 -3.64
CA HIS A 88 15.22 5.14 -2.29
C HIS A 88 15.26 3.61 -2.24
N LEU A 89 14.54 2.94 -3.14
CA LEU A 89 14.49 1.47 -3.18
C LEU A 89 15.81 0.86 -3.65
N ARG A 90 16.50 1.50 -4.60
CA ARG A 90 17.85 1.07 -5.01
C ARG A 90 18.86 1.22 -3.87
N ALA A 91 18.80 2.32 -3.11
CA ALA A 91 19.64 2.53 -1.92
C ALA A 91 19.38 1.46 -0.84
N SER A 92 18.16 0.94 -0.78
CA SER A 92 17.75 -0.16 0.11
C SER A 92 18.09 -1.56 -0.42
N GLY A 93 18.74 -1.66 -1.59
CA GLY A 93 19.25 -2.92 -2.16
C GLY A 93 18.28 -3.67 -3.08
N HIS A 94 17.16 -3.07 -3.48
CA HIS A 94 16.20 -3.69 -4.40
C HIS A 94 16.60 -3.55 -5.88
N ASP A 95 16.17 -4.51 -6.71
CA ASP A 95 16.34 -4.49 -8.18
C ASP A 95 15.14 -3.79 -8.82
N ILE A 96 15.35 -2.63 -9.44
CA ILE A 96 14.25 -1.76 -9.91
C ILE A 96 14.21 -1.66 -11.43
N THR A 97 13.08 -2.05 -12.01
CA THR A 97 12.76 -1.86 -13.43
C THR A 97 11.76 -0.71 -13.58
N ASP A 98 12.14 0.34 -14.30
CA ASP A 98 11.30 1.50 -14.60
C ASP A 98 10.59 1.32 -15.95
N HIS A 99 9.25 1.26 -15.93
CA HIS A 99 8.40 1.12 -17.13
C HIS A 99 7.92 2.47 -17.68
N GLY A 100 8.45 3.57 -17.14
CA GLY A 100 8.14 4.92 -17.56
C GLY A 100 7.10 5.60 -16.67
N ALA A 101 6.77 6.86 -16.93
CA ALA A 101 7.30 7.69 -18.01
C ALA A 101 8.81 7.97 -17.85
N VAL A 102 9.56 7.92 -18.96
CA VAL A 102 11.02 8.13 -18.99
C VAL A 102 11.41 9.61 -19.05
N ALA A 103 10.45 10.46 -19.39
CA ALA A 103 10.56 11.91 -19.40
C ALA A 103 9.22 12.49 -18.96
N TYR A 104 9.25 13.71 -18.40
CA TYR A 104 8.04 14.41 -18.04
C TYR A 104 7.30 14.92 -19.29
N ASP A 105 6.06 14.49 -19.48
CA ASP A 105 5.13 15.04 -20.46
C ASP A 105 3.78 15.27 -19.78
N ALA A 106 3.41 16.53 -19.55
CA ALA A 106 2.19 16.90 -18.81
C ALA A 106 0.88 16.38 -19.42
N LEU A 107 0.91 15.82 -20.63
CA LEU A 107 -0.24 15.27 -21.35
C LEU A 107 -0.16 13.74 -21.51
N ASP A 108 0.80 13.08 -20.89
CA ASP A 108 0.89 11.62 -20.96
C ASP A 108 -0.30 10.92 -20.28
N ASP A 109 -0.51 9.67 -20.67
CA ASP A 109 -1.60 8.84 -20.20
C ASP A 109 -1.06 7.70 -19.31
N TYR A 110 -1.63 7.54 -18.11
CA TYR A 110 -1.22 6.49 -17.16
C TYR A 110 -1.47 5.03 -17.61
N PRO A 111 -2.52 4.66 -18.41
CA PRO A 111 -2.84 3.25 -18.63
C PRO A 111 -1.71 2.43 -19.28
N PRO A 112 -1.05 2.88 -20.38
CA PRO A 112 -0.01 2.08 -21.03
C PRO A 112 1.13 1.67 -20.09
N VAL A 113 1.62 2.60 -19.26
CA VAL A 113 2.74 2.34 -18.33
C VAL A 113 2.29 1.46 -17.15
N CYS A 114 1.07 1.63 -16.65
CA CYS A 114 0.52 0.80 -15.56
C CYS A 114 0.26 -0.64 -16.03
N LEU A 115 -0.23 -0.82 -17.25
CA LEU A 115 -0.42 -2.14 -17.86
C LEU A 115 0.93 -2.85 -18.06
N ALA A 116 1.93 -2.16 -18.60
CA ALA A 116 3.27 -2.72 -18.80
C ALA A 116 3.92 -3.18 -17.47
N ALA A 117 3.80 -2.37 -16.41
CA ALA A 117 4.27 -2.76 -15.09
C ALA A 117 3.50 -3.98 -14.53
N GLY A 118 2.18 -4.01 -14.70
CA GLY A 118 1.35 -5.14 -14.28
C GLY A 118 1.69 -6.45 -15.00
N GLU A 119 1.88 -6.39 -16.32
CA GLU A 119 2.29 -7.54 -17.14
C GLU A 119 3.65 -8.09 -16.71
N ALA A 120 4.61 -7.19 -16.44
CA ALA A 120 5.92 -7.56 -15.94
C ALA A 120 5.86 -8.25 -14.56
N VAL A 121 5.04 -7.73 -13.64
CA VAL A 121 4.85 -8.33 -12.32
C VAL A 121 4.30 -9.75 -12.39
N VAL A 122 3.33 -10.00 -13.29
CA VAL A 122 2.76 -11.34 -13.49
C VAL A 122 3.76 -12.29 -14.14
N ALA A 123 4.57 -11.80 -15.08
CA ALA A 123 5.58 -12.59 -15.76
C ALA A 123 6.78 -12.95 -14.86
N ASP A 124 7.04 -12.13 -13.83
CA ASP A 124 8.18 -12.27 -12.93
C ASP A 124 7.74 -12.69 -11.51
N ALA A 125 7.59 -14.00 -11.33
CA ALA A 125 7.07 -14.59 -10.10
C ALA A 125 7.91 -14.19 -8.87
N GLY A 126 7.26 -13.57 -7.88
CA GLY A 126 7.90 -13.07 -6.67
C GLY A 126 8.34 -11.61 -6.74
N SER A 127 8.23 -10.96 -7.90
CA SER A 127 8.36 -9.50 -8.00
C SER A 127 7.13 -8.77 -7.44
N LEU A 128 7.30 -7.47 -7.21
CA LEU A 128 6.21 -6.55 -6.83
C LEU A 128 6.13 -5.38 -7.83
N GLY A 129 5.00 -4.69 -7.85
CA GLY A 129 4.79 -3.50 -8.66
C GLY A 129 4.42 -2.27 -7.83
N VAL A 130 4.85 -1.09 -8.29
CA VAL A 130 4.41 0.20 -7.77
C VAL A 130 3.97 1.07 -8.95
N VAL A 131 2.72 1.52 -8.93
CA VAL A 131 2.17 2.44 -9.94
C VAL A 131 1.79 3.77 -9.29
N ILE A 132 2.15 4.89 -9.91
CA ILE A 132 2.03 6.21 -9.29
C ILE A 132 1.36 7.17 -10.26
N GLY A 133 0.39 7.92 -9.78
CA GLY A 133 -0.14 9.05 -10.53
C GLY A 133 -0.68 10.11 -9.60
N GLY A 134 -1.61 10.94 -10.07
CA GLY A 134 -2.14 12.03 -9.25
C GLY A 134 -2.80 11.53 -7.96
N SER A 135 -3.72 10.56 -8.09
CA SER A 135 -4.47 9.98 -6.96
C SER A 135 -4.14 8.52 -6.67
N GLY A 136 -3.52 7.79 -7.61
CA GLY A 136 -3.31 6.35 -7.53
C GLY A 136 -4.51 5.51 -7.97
N ASN A 137 -5.73 6.09 -8.06
CA ASN A 137 -6.93 5.33 -8.41
C ASN A 137 -6.92 4.88 -9.88
N GLY A 138 -6.64 5.79 -10.82
CA GLY A 138 -6.61 5.44 -12.24
C GLY A 138 -5.57 4.34 -12.50
N GLU A 139 -4.42 4.48 -11.86
CA GLU A 139 -3.27 3.61 -12.00
C GLU A 139 -3.58 2.19 -11.50
N GLN A 140 -4.18 2.03 -10.32
CA GLN A 140 -4.60 0.70 -9.85
C GLN A 140 -5.78 0.13 -10.64
N ILE A 141 -6.69 0.96 -11.17
CA ILE A 141 -7.78 0.48 -12.04
C ILE A 141 -7.17 -0.12 -13.32
N ALA A 142 -6.20 0.57 -13.93
CA ALA A 142 -5.51 0.08 -15.12
C ALA A 142 -4.71 -1.19 -14.82
N ALA A 143 -3.90 -1.21 -13.76
CA ALA A 143 -3.10 -2.37 -13.40
C ALA A 143 -3.97 -3.62 -13.14
N ASN A 144 -5.11 -3.49 -12.45
CA ASN A 144 -6.07 -4.58 -12.22
C ASN A 144 -6.77 -5.09 -13.49
N LYS A 145 -6.56 -4.50 -14.67
CA LYS A 145 -7.02 -5.07 -15.95
C LYS A 145 -6.09 -6.14 -16.50
N VAL A 146 -4.86 -6.23 -15.99
CA VAL A 146 -3.93 -7.29 -16.37
C VAL A 146 -4.30 -8.56 -15.59
N THR A 147 -4.54 -9.64 -16.31
CA THR A 147 -4.89 -10.93 -15.72
C THR A 147 -3.83 -11.37 -14.70
N GLY A 148 -4.23 -11.62 -13.46
CA GLY A 148 -3.36 -12.05 -12.36
C GLY A 148 -2.78 -10.91 -11.53
N VAL A 149 -2.99 -9.65 -11.91
CA VAL A 149 -2.63 -8.50 -11.07
C VAL A 149 -3.69 -8.30 -9.99
N ARG A 150 -3.21 -8.03 -8.77
CA ARG A 150 -4.00 -7.55 -7.63
C ARG A 150 -3.36 -6.26 -7.16
N ALA A 151 -3.87 -5.14 -7.65
CA ALA A 151 -3.39 -3.80 -7.33
C ALA A 151 -4.22 -3.16 -6.22
N ALA A 152 -3.59 -2.86 -5.09
CA ALA A 152 -4.20 -2.14 -3.97
C ALA A 152 -3.88 -0.64 -4.04
N LEU A 153 -4.84 0.23 -3.72
CA LEU A 153 -4.56 1.64 -3.45
C LEU A 153 -4.14 1.79 -1.99
N ALA A 154 -2.91 2.25 -1.75
CA ALA A 154 -2.42 2.52 -0.41
C ALA A 154 -2.35 4.04 -0.17
N TRP A 155 -2.98 4.50 0.91
CA TRP A 155 -3.02 5.91 1.32
C TRP A 155 -2.52 6.12 2.75
N ASN A 156 -2.04 5.05 3.38
CA ASN A 156 -1.30 5.06 4.65
C ASN A 156 -0.56 3.71 4.80
N VAL A 157 0.34 3.64 5.79
CA VAL A 157 1.16 2.44 6.09
C VAL A 157 0.30 1.20 6.39
N GLU A 158 -0.83 1.38 7.07
CA GLU A 158 -1.71 0.27 7.44
C GLU A 158 -2.36 -0.36 6.19
N THR A 159 -2.88 0.44 5.28
CA THR A 159 -3.49 -0.03 4.03
C THR A 159 -2.49 -0.68 3.09
N ALA A 160 -1.23 -0.22 3.07
CA ALA A 160 -0.14 -0.91 2.38
C ALA A 160 0.09 -2.32 2.93
N ARG A 161 0.21 -2.46 4.26
CA ARG A 161 0.38 -3.77 4.91
C ARG A 161 -0.81 -4.68 4.69
N LEU A 162 -2.03 -4.17 4.87
CA LEU A 162 -3.26 -4.93 4.66
C LEU A 162 -3.38 -5.40 3.20
N GLY A 163 -2.95 -4.60 2.23
CA GLY A 163 -2.88 -4.99 0.82
C GLY A 163 -2.04 -6.26 0.62
N ARG A 164 -0.88 -6.36 1.28
CA ARG A 164 -0.08 -7.60 1.25
C ARG A 164 -0.73 -8.71 2.06
N GLN A 165 -1.00 -8.46 3.34
CA GLN A 165 -1.45 -9.49 4.28
C GLN A 165 -2.78 -10.15 3.87
N HIS A 166 -3.76 -9.36 3.42
CA HIS A 166 -5.13 -9.83 3.21
C HIS A 166 -5.47 -10.08 1.75
N ASN A 167 -4.84 -9.35 0.82
CA ASN A 167 -5.18 -9.41 -0.60
C ASN A 167 -4.10 -10.10 -1.43
N ASP A 168 -2.95 -10.40 -0.83
CA ASP A 168 -1.72 -10.77 -1.54
C ASP A 168 -1.53 -9.87 -2.78
N ALA A 169 -1.70 -8.57 -2.59
CA ALA A 169 -1.57 -7.61 -3.67
C ALA A 169 -0.14 -7.64 -4.18
N ASN A 170 0.06 -7.91 -5.47
CA ASN A 170 1.37 -7.90 -6.12
C ASN A 170 1.71 -6.53 -6.70
N VAL A 171 0.74 -5.61 -6.73
CA VAL A 171 0.94 -4.20 -7.13
C VAL A 171 0.36 -3.28 -6.06
N VAL A 172 1.03 -2.16 -5.78
CA VAL A 172 0.48 -1.06 -4.99
C VAL A 172 0.42 0.20 -5.82
N ALA A 173 -0.66 0.97 -5.66
CA ALA A 173 -0.77 2.31 -6.18
C ALA A 173 -0.69 3.36 -5.08
N VAL A 174 -0.03 4.47 -5.37
CA VAL A 174 0.10 5.62 -4.47
C VAL A 174 -0.19 6.91 -5.23
N GLY A 175 -0.95 7.82 -4.61
CA GLY A 175 -1.24 9.13 -5.17
C GLY A 175 -0.16 10.16 -4.83
N ALA A 176 0.60 10.61 -5.82
CA ALA A 176 1.65 11.60 -5.64
C ALA A 176 1.15 12.97 -5.16
N ARG A 177 -0.11 13.33 -5.45
CA ARG A 177 -0.72 14.59 -4.98
C ARG A 177 -1.40 14.46 -3.62
N MET A 178 -1.37 13.28 -3.01
CA MET A 178 -2.08 12.97 -1.76
C MET A 178 -1.15 12.91 -0.55
N HIS A 179 0.16 12.87 -0.78
CA HIS A 179 1.16 12.63 0.26
C HIS A 179 2.39 13.49 0.03
N SER A 180 3.11 13.80 1.10
CA SER A 180 4.51 14.20 0.98
C SER A 180 5.34 13.03 0.43
N THR A 181 6.50 13.32 -0.17
CA THR A 181 7.42 12.29 -0.66
C THR A 181 7.78 11.31 0.46
N SER A 182 8.11 11.79 1.66
CA SER A 182 8.46 10.92 2.81
C SER A 182 7.32 9.99 3.22
N GLU A 183 6.07 10.46 3.21
CA GLU A 183 4.92 9.61 3.53
C GLU A 183 4.70 8.54 2.46
N ALA A 184 4.79 8.93 1.18
CA ALA A 184 4.66 7.99 0.07
C ALA A 184 5.76 6.91 0.09
N LEU A 185 7.02 7.27 0.38
CA LEU A 185 8.11 6.31 0.53
C LEU A 185 7.83 5.34 1.68
N ALA A 186 7.38 5.83 2.84
CA ALA A 186 7.03 4.98 3.98
C ALA A 186 5.87 4.01 3.68
N ILE A 187 4.89 4.45 2.88
CA ILE A 187 3.79 3.60 2.40
C ILE A 187 4.34 2.47 1.51
N VAL A 188 5.22 2.78 0.56
CA VAL A 188 5.81 1.78 -0.33
C VAL A 188 6.73 0.83 0.42
N ASP A 189 7.56 1.33 1.34
CA ASP A 189 8.41 0.48 2.20
C ASP A 189 7.57 -0.53 2.99
N ALA A 190 6.46 -0.07 3.57
CA ALA A 190 5.55 -0.95 4.30
C ALA A 190 4.91 -2.01 3.41
N PHE A 191 4.64 -1.70 2.14
CA PHE A 191 4.14 -2.69 1.17
C PHE A 191 5.21 -3.69 0.76
N VAL A 192 6.43 -3.22 0.46
CA VAL A 192 7.53 -4.07 -0.02
C VAL A 192 8.02 -5.03 1.06
N ALA A 193 8.07 -4.58 2.32
CA ALA A 193 8.55 -5.37 3.44
C ALA A 193 7.52 -6.39 3.96
N GLU A 194 6.23 -6.21 3.67
CA GLU A 194 5.17 -7.03 4.26
C GLU A 194 4.88 -8.30 3.42
N PRO A 195 5.00 -9.49 4.01
CA PRO A 195 4.64 -10.73 3.33
C PRO A 195 3.12 -10.95 3.29
N PHE A 196 2.68 -11.82 2.38
CA PHE A 196 1.32 -12.35 2.45
C PHE A 196 1.14 -13.18 3.73
N SER A 197 -0.02 -13.05 4.39
CA SER A 197 -0.27 -13.74 5.66
C SER A 197 -0.41 -15.26 5.52
N GLY A 198 -0.70 -15.77 4.32
CA GLY A 198 -0.99 -17.20 4.10
C GLY A 198 -2.27 -17.70 4.78
N ASN A 199 -3.12 -16.81 5.32
CA ASN A 199 -4.34 -17.23 6.01
C ASN A 199 -5.34 -17.85 5.02
N GLU A 200 -5.88 -19.02 5.37
CA GLU A 200 -6.82 -19.77 4.52
C GLU A 200 -8.05 -18.95 4.08
N ARG A 201 -8.55 -18.05 4.93
CA ARG A 201 -9.70 -17.19 4.56
C ARG A 201 -9.35 -16.18 3.46
N HIS A 202 -8.11 -15.71 3.44
CA HIS A 202 -7.62 -14.74 2.47
C HIS A 202 -7.34 -15.44 1.14
N GLN A 203 -6.66 -16.59 1.19
CA GLN A 203 -6.44 -17.43 0.01
C GLN A 203 -7.76 -17.82 -0.68
N ARG A 204 -8.75 -18.31 0.07
CA ARG A 204 -10.07 -18.66 -0.49
C ARG A 204 -10.73 -17.49 -1.24
N ARG A 205 -10.59 -16.25 -0.75
CA ARG A 205 -11.16 -15.06 -1.42
C ARG A 205 -10.37 -14.70 -2.68
N ILE A 206 -9.05 -14.85 -2.66
CA ILE A 206 -8.18 -14.68 -3.84
C ILE A 206 -8.56 -15.71 -4.91
N ASP A 207 -8.73 -16.98 -4.53
CA ASP A 207 -9.10 -18.06 -5.46
C ASP A 207 -10.46 -17.80 -6.13
N GLN A 208 -11.44 -17.24 -5.39
CA GLN A 208 -12.73 -16.84 -5.96
C GLN A 208 -12.58 -15.73 -7.00
N MET A 209 -11.72 -14.73 -6.75
CA MET A 209 -11.45 -13.66 -7.72
C MET A 209 -10.71 -14.19 -8.95
N ALA A 210 -9.71 -15.06 -8.76
CA ALA A 210 -8.98 -15.69 -9.87
C ALA A 210 -9.90 -16.57 -10.75
N ALA A 211 -10.86 -17.28 -10.15
CA ALA A 211 -11.85 -18.05 -10.89
C ALA A 211 -12.81 -17.16 -11.70
N TYR A 212 -13.14 -15.96 -11.21
CA TYR A 212 -13.94 -14.99 -11.96
C TYR A 212 -13.15 -14.40 -13.15
N GLU A 213 -11.88 -14.11 -12.93
CA GLU A 213 -11.00 -13.47 -13.92
C GLU A 213 -10.77 -14.31 -15.19
N THR A 214 -10.88 -15.64 -15.07
CA THR A 214 -10.65 -16.60 -16.17
C THR A 214 -11.93 -17.05 -16.88
N ARG A 215 -13.07 -16.41 -16.58
CA ARG A 215 -14.39 -16.77 -17.11
C ARG A 215 -14.66 -16.24 -18.52
#